data_AF-A0A3N5NHU4-F1
#
_entry.id   AF-A0A3N5NHU4-F1
#
_cell.length_a   1.000
_cell.length_b   1.000
_cell.length_c   1.000
_cell.angle_alpha   90.00
_cell.angle_beta   90.00
_cell.angle_gamma   90.00
#
_symmetry.space_group_name_H-M   'P 1'
#
loop_
_entity.id
_entity.type
_entity.pdbx_description
1 polymer ?
#
loop_
_entity_poly.entity_id
_entity_poly.type
_entity_poly.pdbx_seq_one_letter_code
_entity_poly.pdbx_strand_id
1 'polypeptide(L)'
;VPNVGERRLLAIVDGDRLRRVLKRMLDESEFLSPFGIRALSRAHNDQPFRFSWGGQTYEVGYAPAESDSNLFGGNSNWRGPIWMPVNYLLVEALHKFHHYYGDDFKVECPSGSGRWLSLLEVADELAGRLAKLFLRGGDGARPVFGESALEQHDPLFRDLILFYEYFDGDNGRGVGASHQTGWTGVVAKLIHPHRPPHPDHIASSGERD
;
A
#
# COMPACT_ATOMS: atom_id res chain seq x y z
N VAL A 1 -18.61 -0.41 20.13
CA VAL A 1 -19.83 -1.04 19.53
C VAL A 1 -19.89 -0.61 18.06
N PRO A 2 -19.99 -1.54 17.07
CA PRO A 2 -20.11 -1.13 15.66
C PRO A 2 -21.38 -0.30 15.48
N ASN A 3 -21.41 0.62 14.51
CA ASN A 3 -22.51 1.57 14.24
C ASN A 3 -22.41 2.91 15.02
N VAL A 4 -21.25 3.57 14.98
CA VAL A 4 -21.13 4.96 15.48
C VAL A 4 -22.01 5.88 14.61
N GLY A 5 -23.11 6.39 15.17
CA GLY A 5 -24.00 7.36 14.51
C GLY A 5 -24.99 6.79 13.49
N GLU A 6 -25.57 5.60 13.74
CA GLU A 6 -26.60 4.96 12.89
C GLU A 6 -26.18 4.59 11.45
N ARG A 7 -24.87 4.51 11.21
CA ARG A 7 -24.26 4.12 9.94
C ARG A 7 -24.46 2.64 9.59
N ARG A 8 -24.58 2.36 8.30
CA ARG A 8 -24.63 1.01 7.72
C ARG A 8 -23.35 0.74 6.93
N LEU A 9 -22.80 -0.46 7.06
CA LEU A 9 -21.65 -0.92 6.28
C LEU A 9 -22.10 -1.91 5.22
N LEU A 10 -21.88 -1.57 3.94
CA LEU A 10 -22.00 -2.51 2.83
C LEU A 10 -20.60 -3.04 2.49
N ALA A 11 -20.26 -4.23 3.00
CA ALA A 11 -18.97 -4.87 2.77
C ALA A 11 -19.12 -6.38 2.64
N ILE A 12 -18.29 -6.99 1.78
CA ILE A 12 -18.18 -8.46 1.65
C ILE A 12 -17.49 -9.07 2.89
N VAL A 13 -16.69 -8.25 3.58
CA VAL A 13 -15.82 -8.65 4.68
C VAL A 13 -16.40 -8.10 5.99
N ASP A 14 -16.84 -9.00 6.86
CA ASP A 14 -17.23 -8.68 8.25
C ASP A 14 -16.00 -8.43 9.14
N GLY A 15 -16.22 -8.08 10.41
CA GLY A 15 -15.14 -7.75 11.34
C GLY A 15 -14.16 -8.89 11.58
N ASP A 16 -14.62 -10.15 11.64
CA ASP A 16 -13.75 -11.30 11.89
C ASP A 16 -12.91 -11.64 10.66
N ARG A 17 -13.51 -11.58 9.47
CA ARG A 17 -12.79 -11.74 8.21
C ARG A 17 -11.78 -10.61 8.02
N LEU A 18 -12.15 -9.37 8.38
CA LEU A 18 -11.25 -8.22 8.28
C LEU A 18 -10.02 -8.43 9.16
N ARG A 19 -10.19 -8.88 10.42
CA ARG A 19 -9.06 -9.22 11.30
C ARG A 19 -8.12 -10.26 10.68
N ARG A 20 -8.67 -11.30 10.05
CA ARG A 20 -7.87 -12.35 9.39
C ARG A 20 -7.10 -11.82 8.17
N VAL A 21 -7.73 -11.00 7.35
CA VAL A 21 -7.08 -10.35 6.20
C VAL A 21 -5.96 -9.43 6.67
N LEU A 22 -6.25 -8.54 7.62
CA LEU A 22 -5.27 -7.58 8.14
C LEU A 22 -4.10 -8.27 8.83
N LYS A 23 -4.33 -9.37 9.55
CA LYS A 23 -3.25 -10.15 10.15
C LYS A 23 -2.21 -10.60 9.11
N ARG A 24 -2.63 -11.02 7.92
CA ARG A 24 -1.69 -11.42 6.86
C ARG A 24 -1.13 -10.21 6.11
N MET A 25 -1.96 -9.20 5.84
CA MET A 25 -1.56 -7.99 5.11
C MET A 25 -0.50 -7.18 5.86
N LEU A 26 -0.59 -7.12 7.20
CA LEU A 26 0.28 -6.34 8.07
C LEU A 26 1.48 -7.14 8.61
N ASP A 27 1.75 -8.33 8.07
CA ASP A 27 2.90 -9.17 8.42
C ASP A 27 4.10 -8.83 7.53
N GLU A 28 5.25 -8.52 8.14
CA GLU A 28 6.45 -8.07 7.44
C GLU A 28 7.18 -9.19 6.69
N SER A 29 6.95 -10.44 7.08
CA SER A 29 7.42 -11.63 6.36
C SER A 29 6.57 -11.95 5.12
N GLU A 30 5.46 -11.24 4.95
CA GLU A 30 4.45 -11.47 3.93
C GLU A 30 4.26 -10.21 3.08
N PHE A 31 3.23 -9.42 3.36
CA PHE A 31 2.80 -8.30 2.52
C PHE A 31 3.34 -6.94 2.97
N LEU A 32 3.61 -6.76 4.27
CA LEU A 32 4.00 -5.45 4.80
C LEU A 32 5.48 -5.17 4.53
N SER A 33 5.74 -4.27 3.59
CA SER A 33 7.07 -3.73 3.31
C SER A 33 7.34 -2.50 4.18
N PRO A 34 8.61 -2.11 4.41
CA PRO A 34 8.95 -0.79 4.94
C PRO A 34 8.35 0.38 4.13
N PHE A 35 7.93 0.14 2.88
CA PHE A 35 7.47 1.16 1.93
C PHE A 35 6.00 1.02 1.48
N GLY A 36 5.25 0.07 2.03
CA GLY A 36 3.83 -0.15 1.68
C GLY A 36 3.41 -1.62 1.71
N ILE A 37 2.34 -1.96 1.02
CA ILE A 37 1.85 -3.33 0.83
C ILE A 37 2.35 -3.86 -0.53
N ARG A 38 3.04 -5.00 -0.50
CA ARG A 38 3.51 -5.75 -1.68
C ARG A 38 2.33 -6.30 -2.49
N ALA A 39 2.48 -6.42 -3.80
CA ALA A 39 1.45 -7.02 -4.66
C ALA A 39 1.30 -8.54 -4.47
N LEU A 40 2.36 -9.22 -4.04
CA LEU A 40 2.37 -10.64 -3.67
C LEU A 40 3.11 -10.81 -2.35
N SER A 41 2.69 -11.78 -1.54
CA SER A 41 3.41 -12.10 -0.31
C SER A 41 4.85 -12.49 -0.60
N ARG A 42 5.77 -11.94 0.20
CA ARG A 42 7.19 -12.31 0.23
C ARG A 42 7.42 -13.78 0.59
N ALA A 43 6.47 -14.45 1.26
CA ALA A 43 6.57 -15.89 1.54
C ALA A 43 6.65 -16.75 0.26
N HIS A 44 6.15 -16.23 -0.87
CA HIS A 44 6.28 -16.89 -2.17
C HIS A 44 7.70 -16.83 -2.77
N ASN A 45 8.65 -16.18 -2.09
CA ASN A 45 10.07 -16.31 -2.40
C ASN A 45 10.57 -17.72 -2.08
N ASP A 46 10.18 -18.25 -0.91
CA ASP A 46 10.63 -19.56 -0.44
C ASP A 46 9.61 -20.67 -0.78
N GLN A 47 8.32 -20.30 -0.87
CA GLN A 47 7.21 -21.21 -1.13
C GLN A 47 6.34 -20.69 -2.29
N PRO A 48 6.83 -20.73 -3.53
CA PRO A 48 6.08 -20.24 -4.67
C PRO A 48 4.82 -21.08 -4.89
N PHE A 49 3.78 -20.46 -5.43
CA PHE A 49 2.56 -21.18 -5.80
C PHE A 49 2.82 -22.03 -7.04
N ARG A 50 2.57 -23.34 -6.95
CA ARG A 50 2.79 -24.29 -8.05
C ARG A 50 1.48 -24.93 -8.47
N PHE A 51 1.25 -24.99 -9.77
CA PHE A 51 0.09 -25.62 -10.38
C PHE A 51 0.54 -26.56 -11.49
N SER A 52 0.22 -27.85 -11.37
CA SER A 52 0.57 -28.86 -12.37
C SER A 52 -0.63 -29.17 -13.27
N TRP A 53 -0.47 -29.00 -14.57
CA TRP A 53 -1.50 -29.28 -15.57
C TRP A 53 -0.88 -29.69 -16.90
N GLY A 54 -1.44 -30.71 -17.54
CA GLY A 54 -0.96 -31.19 -18.85
C GLY A 54 0.50 -31.69 -18.86
N GLY A 55 1.00 -32.22 -17.73
CA GLY A 55 2.40 -32.66 -17.60
C GLY A 55 3.41 -31.51 -17.45
N GLN A 56 2.94 -30.27 -17.34
CA GLN A 56 3.76 -29.10 -17.06
C GLN A 56 3.50 -28.61 -15.64
N THR A 57 4.49 -27.95 -15.04
CA THR A 57 4.35 -27.24 -13.76
C THR A 57 4.50 -25.75 -14.00
N TYR A 58 3.47 -25.00 -13.64
CA TYR A 58 3.45 -23.55 -13.64
C TYR A 58 3.76 -23.04 -12.25
N GLU A 59 4.58 -22.00 -12.15
CA GLU A 59 5.03 -21.44 -10.88
C GLU A 59 4.83 -19.93 -10.84
N VAL A 60 4.37 -19.43 -9.69
CA VAL A 60 4.30 -17.99 -9.38
C VAL A 60 5.12 -17.76 -8.11
N GLY A 61 6.34 -17.26 -8.30
CA GLY A 61 7.24 -16.85 -7.23
C GLY A 61 7.24 -15.34 -6.99
N TYR A 62 7.77 -14.94 -5.84
CA TYR A 62 7.97 -13.54 -5.49
C TYR A 62 9.09 -12.91 -6.30
N ALA A 63 8.83 -11.74 -6.88
CA ALA A 63 9.81 -10.92 -7.59
C ALA A 63 9.60 -9.46 -7.15
N PRO A 64 10.50 -8.87 -6.34
CA PRO A 64 10.25 -7.58 -5.70
C PRO A 64 10.27 -6.40 -6.67
N ALA A 65 10.96 -6.51 -7.81
CA ALA A 65 11.16 -5.42 -8.77
C ALA A 65 10.75 -5.82 -10.20
N GLU A 66 11.69 -5.88 -11.15
CA GLU A 66 11.42 -6.29 -12.53
C GLU A 66 10.92 -7.75 -12.58
N SER A 67 10.18 -8.10 -13.63
CA SER A 67 9.73 -9.48 -13.82
C SER A 67 10.92 -10.37 -14.19
N ASP A 68 10.98 -11.58 -13.61
CA ASP A 68 11.91 -12.64 -14.00
C ASP A 68 11.50 -13.40 -15.29
N SER A 69 10.40 -12.98 -15.94
CA SER A 69 9.86 -13.65 -17.13
C SER A 69 9.59 -12.67 -18.26
N ASN A 70 9.72 -13.13 -19.51
CA ASN A 70 9.49 -12.33 -20.72
C ASN A 70 7.99 -12.12 -21.07
N LEU A 71 7.07 -12.61 -20.23
CA LEU A 71 5.63 -12.38 -20.43
C LEU A 71 5.34 -10.87 -20.35
N PHE A 72 4.53 -10.36 -21.28
CA PHE A 72 4.14 -8.95 -21.36
C PHE A 72 5.32 -7.96 -21.44
N GLY A 73 6.42 -8.36 -22.09
CA GLY A 73 7.56 -7.47 -22.33
C GLY A 73 8.52 -7.34 -21.15
N GLY A 74 8.41 -8.19 -20.11
CA GLY A 74 9.39 -8.31 -19.03
C GLY A 74 9.39 -7.18 -17.99
N ASN A 75 8.82 -6.02 -18.31
CA ASN A 75 8.85 -4.85 -17.44
C ASN A 75 7.64 -4.68 -16.52
N SER A 76 6.50 -5.34 -16.75
CA SER A 76 5.36 -5.21 -15.83
C SER A 76 5.35 -6.38 -14.84
N ASN A 77 5.31 -6.07 -13.54
CA ASN A 77 5.37 -7.08 -12.50
C ASN A 77 4.36 -6.80 -11.36
N TRP A 78 3.54 -7.80 -11.07
CA TRP A 78 2.55 -7.81 -9.97
C TRP A 78 2.87 -8.88 -8.92
N ARG A 79 4.06 -9.47 -8.96
CA ARG A 79 4.47 -10.58 -8.09
C ARG A 79 5.35 -10.15 -6.92
N GLY A 80 5.22 -8.91 -6.48
CA GLY A 80 5.98 -8.41 -5.35
C GLY A 80 6.11 -6.91 -5.21
N PRO A 81 6.17 -6.12 -6.30
CA PRO A 81 6.34 -4.68 -6.17
C PRO A 81 5.20 -3.99 -5.43
N ILE A 82 5.48 -2.79 -4.95
CA ILE A 82 4.49 -1.88 -4.36
C ILE A 82 3.89 -1.03 -5.46
N TRP A 83 2.57 -1.13 -5.60
CA TRP A 83 1.79 -0.33 -6.52
C TRP A 83 1.00 0.72 -5.75
N MET A 84 1.29 1.99 -6.02
CA MET A 84 0.66 3.13 -5.34
C MET A 84 -0.88 3.08 -5.40
N PRO A 85 -1.55 2.74 -6.52
CA PRO A 85 -3.01 2.81 -6.59
C PRO A 85 -3.70 1.79 -5.70
N VAL A 86 -3.17 0.57 -5.65
CA VAL A 86 -3.70 -0.50 -4.78
C VAL A 86 -3.51 -0.11 -3.32
N ASN A 87 -2.33 0.40 -2.98
CA ASN A 87 -2.03 0.88 -1.63
C ASN A 87 -2.95 2.04 -1.21
N TYR A 88 -3.18 3.00 -2.09
CA TYR A 88 -4.13 4.08 -1.86
C TYR A 88 -5.54 3.56 -1.57
N LEU A 89 -6.02 2.60 -2.37
CA LEU A 89 -7.34 1.99 -2.15
C LEU A 89 -7.43 1.23 -0.81
N LEU A 90 -6.33 0.59 -0.38
CA LEU A 90 -6.26 -0.07 0.93
C LEU A 90 -6.35 0.94 2.07
N VAL A 91 -5.63 2.06 1.99
CA VAL A 91 -5.72 3.17 2.96
C VAL A 91 -7.15 3.73 3.03
N GLU A 92 -7.76 4.00 1.87
CA GLU A 92 -9.14 4.49 1.82
C GLU A 92 -10.17 3.47 2.35
N ALA A 93 -9.94 2.17 2.12
CA ALA A 93 -10.77 1.13 2.70
C ALA A 93 -10.65 1.11 4.23
N LEU A 94 -9.44 1.23 4.78
CA LEU A 94 -9.20 1.29 6.22
C LEU A 94 -9.92 2.49 6.86
N HIS A 95 -9.87 3.68 6.23
CA HIS A 95 -10.65 4.84 6.68
C HIS A 95 -12.16 4.55 6.74
N LYS A 96 -12.72 3.91 5.71
CA LYS A 96 -14.15 3.56 5.67
C LYS A 96 -14.54 2.54 6.74
N PHE A 97 -13.71 1.51 6.94
CA PHE A 97 -13.95 0.53 8.00
C PHE A 97 -13.79 1.15 9.39
N HIS A 98 -12.80 2.03 9.58
CA HIS A 98 -12.63 2.77 10.82
C HIS A 98 -13.87 3.63 11.14
N HIS A 99 -14.39 4.34 10.14
CA HIS A 99 -15.57 5.18 10.30
C HIS A 99 -16.83 4.42 10.78
N TYR A 100 -16.89 3.11 10.54
CA TYR A 100 -17.96 2.23 11.00
C TYR A 100 -17.66 1.56 12.35
N TYR A 101 -16.45 1.06 12.53
CA TYR A 101 -16.07 0.27 13.70
C TYR A 101 -15.54 1.10 14.89
N GLY A 102 -15.01 2.30 14.64
CA GLY A 102 -14.43 3.19 15.63
C GLY A 102 -13.09 2.71 16.20
N ASP A 103 -12.63 3.40 17.26
CA ASP A 103 -11.33 3.18 17.91
C ASP A 103 -11.23 1.84 18.67
N ASP A 104 -12.36 1.24 19.03
CA ASP A 104 -12.42 -0.04 19.75
C ASP A 104 -11.96 -1.22 18.87
N PHE A 105 -12.10 -1.09 17.55
CA PHE A 105 -11.66 -2.13 16.63
C PHE A 105 -10.16 -2.01 16.38
N LYS A 106 -9.40 -2.77 17.16
CA LYS A 106 -7.95 -2.80 17.08
C LYS A 106 -7.41 -4.06 16.42
N VAL A 107 -6.34 -3.91 15.65
CA VAL A 107 -5.56 -5.00 15.07
C VAL A 107 -4.08 -4.80 15.39
N GLU A 108 -3.31 -5.87 15.35
CA GLU A 108 -1.87 -5.81 15.56
C GLU A 108 -1.18 -5.27 14.30
N CYS A 109 -0.30 -4.28 14.44
CA CYS A 109 0.39 -3.65 13.31
C CYS A 109 1.78 -3.12 13.72
N PRO A 110 2.88 -3.72 13.22
CA PRO A 110 2.93 -4.93 12.39
C PRO A 110 2.37 -6.17 13.09
N SER A 111 1.93 -7.17 12.34
CA SER A 111 1.49 -8.45 12.90
C SER A 111 2.62 -9.12 13.69
N GLY A 112 2.31 -9.66 14.87
CA GLY A 112 3.27 -10.24 15.79
C GLY A 112 4.09 -9.25 16.63
N SER A 113 3.88 -7.94 16.49
CA SER A 113 4.64 -6.91 17.22
C SER A 113 4.16 -6.62 18.64
N GLY A 114 2.98 -7.08 19.03
CA GLY A 114 2.26 -6.69 20.25
C GLY A 114 1.66 -5.28 20.21
N ARG A 115 1.86 -4.50 19.14
CA ARG A 115 1.33 -3.13 19.00
C ARG A 115 -0.06 -3.15 18.40
N TRP A 116 -1.07 -2.81 19.20
CA TRP A 116 -2.47 -2.80 18.80
C TRP A 116 -2.93 -1.40 18.39
N LEU A 117 -3.26 -1.26 17.11
CA LEU A 117 -3.66 0.00 16.49
C LEU A 117 -5.12 -0.05 16.03
N SER A 118 -5.81 1.08 16.08
CA SER A 118 -7.09 1.27 15.39
C SER A 118 -6.90 1.25 13.88
N LEU A 119 -7.99 1.07 13.12
CA LEU A 119 -7.92 1.09 11.66
C LEU A 119 -7.46 2.44 11.08
N LEU A 120 -7.69 3.56 11.77
CA LEU A 120 -7.15 4.86 11.40
C LEU A 120 -5.63 4.90 11.56
N GLU A 121 -5.13 4.47 12.71
CA GLU A 121 -3.68 4.43 12.99
C GLU A 121 -2.94 3.48 12.03
N VAL A 122 -3.58 2.38 11.60
CA VAL A 122 -3.04 1.49 10.55
C VAL A 122 -3.01 2.21 9.19
N ALA A 123 -4.06 2.96 8.85
CA ALA A 123 -4.10 3.74 7.62
C ALA A 123 -2.97 4.79 7.58
N ASP A 124 -2.73 5.48 8.70
CA ASP A 124 -1.65 6.45 8.87
C ASP A 124 -0.26 5.80 8.78
N GLU A 125 -0.06 4.61 9.38
CA GLU A 125 1.18 3.85 9.26
C GLU A 125 1.48 3.49 7.80
N LEU A 126 0.48 3.02 7.04
CA LEU A 126 0.66 2.70 5.62
C LEU A 126 0.92 3.95 4.78
N ALA A 127 0.17 5.04 5.00
CA ALA A 127 0.41 6.31 4.34
C ALA A 127 1.83 6.83 4.60
N GLY A 128 2.30 6.74 5.84
CA GLY A 128 3.67 7.09 6.23
C GLY A 128 4.72 6.22 5.53
N ARG A 129 4.51 4.91 5.43
CA ARG A 129 5.40 4.00 4.69
C ARG A 129 5.46 4.35 3.20
N LEU A 130 4.33 4.66 2.57
CA LEU A 130 4.29 5.09 1.17
C LEU A 130 4.96 6.45 0.95
N ALA A 131 4.81 7.38 1.89
CA ALA A 131 5.49 8.67 1.82
C ALA A 131 7.02 8.52 1.88
N LYS A 132 7.54 7.57 2.69
CA LYS A 132 8.97 7.30 2.81
C LYS A 132 9.66 7.01 1.48
N LEU A 133 8.96 6.45 0.49
CA LEU A 133 9.50 6.24 -0.86
C LEU A 133 10.14 7.50 -1.43
N PHE A 134 9.53 8.65 -1.17
CA PHE A 134 9.91 9.93 -1.73
C PHE A 134 10.70 10.80 -0.77
N LEU A 135 10.89 10.41 0.49
CA LEU A 135 11.58 11.20 1.52
C LEU A 135 13.04 10.76 1.66
N ARG A 136 13.91 11.69 2.10
CA ARG A 136 15.27 11.32 2.47
C ARG A 136 15.26 10.58 3.81
N GLY A 137 15.97 9.46 3.86
CA GLY A 137 16.23 8.72 5.08
C GLY A 137 17.27 9.41 5.98
N GLY A 138 17.61 8.76 7.08
CA GLY A 138 18.65 9.26 8.00
C GLY A 138 20.05 9.29 7.40
N ASP A 139 20.28 8.52 6.33
CA ASP A 139 21.49 8.50 5.50
C ASP A 139 21.50 9.59 4.41
N GLY A 140 20.40 10.35 4.27
CA GLY A 140 20.23 11.37 3.24
C GLY A 140 19.80 10.84 1.87
N ALA A 141 19.64 9.52 1.70
CA ALA A 141 19.22 8.90 0.45
C ALA A 141 17.70 8.83 0.35
N ARG A 142 17.14 8.95 -0.87
CA ARG A 142 15.71 8.69 -1.13
C ARG A 142 15.54 7.28 -1.71
N PRO A 143 14.64 6.44 -1.17
CA PRO A 143 14.40 5.11 -1.71
C PRO A 143 14.09 5.13 -3.20
N VAL A 144 13.22 6.04 -3.67
CA VAL A 144 12.79 6.13 -5.08
C VAL A 144 13.94 6.20 -6.10
N PHE A 145 15.10 6.74 -5.72
CA PHE A 145 16.27 6.86 -6.61
C PHE A 145 17.21 5.65 -6.56
N GLY A 146 16.98 4.69 -5.65
CA GLY A 146 17.83 3.52 -5.48
C GLY A 146 19.31 3.89 -5.34
N GLU A 147 20.16 3.26 -6.14
CA GLU A 147 21.62 3.43 -6.11
C GLU A 147 22.16 4.52 -7.05
N SER A 148 21.28 5.30 -7.69
CA SER A 148 21.75 6.29 -8.66
C SER A 148 22.45 7.47 -7.99
N ALA A 149 23.77 7.54 -8.16
CA ALA A 149 24.55 8.65 -7.63
C ALA A 149 24.11 10.02 -8.18
N LEU A 150 23.65 10.06 -9.44
CA LEU A 150 23.19 11.31 -10.07
C LEU A 150 21.95 11.84 -9.35
N GLU A 151 20.90 11.01 -9.25
CA GLU A 151 19.66 11.45 -8.63
C GLU A 151 19.76 11.52 -7.09
N GLN A 152 20.70 10.84 -6.44
CA GLN A 152 20.86 10.96 -4.99
C GLN A 152 21.65 12.20 -4.58
N HIS A 153 22.69 12.57 -5.32
CA HIS A 153 23.71 13.50 -4.83
C HIS A 153 23.90 14.76 -5.66
N ASP A 154 23.62 14.72 -6.97
CA ASP A 154 23.86 15.87 -7.83
C ASP A 154 22.91 17.03 -7.44
N PRO A 155 23.42 18.23 -7.13
CA PRO A 155 22.59 19.36 -6.73
C PRO A 155 21.52 19.77 -7.74
N LEU A 156 21.69 19.44 -9.03
CA LEU A 156 20.74 19.73 -10.09
C LEU A 156 19.62 18.68 -10.19
N PHE A 157 19.85 17.45 -9.74
CA PHE A 157 18.91 16.34 -9.91
C PHE A 157 18.28 15.86 -8.60
N ARG A 158 18.95 16.02 -7.45
CA ARG A 158 18.56 15.41 -6.17
C ARG A 158 17.22 15.81 -5.57
N ASP A 159 16.61 16.87 -6.10
CA ASP A 159 15.31 17.39 -5.69
C ASP A 159 14.26 17.27 -6.81
N LEU A 160 14.63 16.72 -7.99
CA LEU A 160 13.72 16.40 -9.09
C LEU A 160 13.10 15.00 -8.87
N ILE A 161 12.14 14.94 -7.94
CA ILE A 161 11.50 13.68 -7.55
C ILE A 161 10.72 13.08 -8.72
N LEU A 162 11.06 11.83 -9.05
CA LEU A 162 10.43 11.06 -10.12
C LEU A 162 9.26 10.22 -9.60
N PHE A 163 8.29 9.96 -10.47
CA PHE A 163 7.09 9.19 -10.17
C PHE A 163 7.12 7.92 -11.00
N TYR A 164 7.48 6.81 -10.37
CA TYR A 164 7.63 5.54 -11.08
C TYR A 164 6.31 4.78 -11.23
N GLU A 165 6.29 3.83 -12.17
CA GLU A 165 5.18 2.93 -12.44
C GLU A 165 4.82 2.12 -11.18
N TYR A 166 5.85 1.57 -10.53
CA TYR A 166 5.78 0.86 -9.26
C TYR A 166 7.14 0.95 -8.54
N PHE A 167 7.20 0.40 -7.34
CA PHE A 167 8.39 0.44 -6.50
C PHE A 167 8.80 -0.96 -6.07
N ASP A 168 10.09 -1.19 -5.94
CA ASP A 168 10.63 -2.44 -5.44
C ASP A 168 10.04 -2.76 -4.04
N GLY A 169 9.48 -3.96 -3.89
CA GLY A 169 8.77 -4.38 -2.69
C GLY A 169 9.66 -4.49 -1.44
N ASP A 170 10.98 -4.57 -1.59
CA ASP A 170 11.92 -4.76 -0.49
C ASP A 170 12.75 -3.52 -0.17
N ASN A 171 13.18 -2.76 -1.19
CA ASN A 171 14.02 -1.57 -0.99
C ASN A 171 13.38 -0.23 -1.40
N GLY A 172 12.22 -0.25 -2.07
CA GLY A 172 11.47 0.95 -2.42
C GLY A 172 12.05 1.76 -3.60
N ARG A 173 13.04 1.26 -4.35
CA ARG A 173 13.51 1.93 -5.57
C ARG A 173 12.41 2.02 -6.61
N GLY A 174 12.41 3.10 -7.38
CA GLY A 174 11.50 3.26 -8.51
C GLY A 174 11.81 2.26 -9.63
N VAL A 175 10.77 1.68 -10.23
CA VAL A 175 10.87 0.71 -11.32
C VAL A 175 9.84 1.03 -12.42
N GLY A 176 10.18 0.71 -13.67
CA GLY A 176 9.35 1.00 -14.83
C GLY A 176 9.42 2.46 -15.25
N ALA A 177 8.36 2.96 -15.90
CA ALA A 177 8.32 4.34 -16.40
C ALA A 177 8.39 5.38 -15.26
N SER A 178 9.30 6.35 -15.36
CA SER A 178 9.64 7.31 -14.28
C SER A 178 8.84 8.61 -14.24
N HIS A 179 7.92 8.81 -15.20
CA HIS A 179 7.06 10.00 -15.32
C HIS A 179 5.57 9.64 -15.18
N GLN A 180 5.28 8.67 -14.32
CA GLN A 180 3.94 8.19 -13.98
C GLN A 180 3.27 9.08 -12.92
N THR A 181 3.26 10.40 -13.16
CA THR A 181 2.39 11.37 -12.44
C THR A 181 0.89 11.18 -12.73
N GLY A 182 0.53 10.08 -13.41
CA GLY A 182 -0.81 9.53 -13.35
C GLY A 182 -1.08 8.93 -11.97
N TRP A 183 -1.04 7.61 -11.87
CA TRP A 183 -1.56 6.92 -10.68
C TRP A 183 -0.65 7.03 -9.45
N THR A 184 0.66 7.28 -9.62
CA THR A 184 1.59 7.48 -8.49
C THR A 184 1.42 8.86 -7.87
N GLY A 185 0.88 9.83 -8.62
CA GLY A 185 0.57 11.17 -8.13
C GLY A 185 -0.44 11.20 -6.98
N VAL A 186 -1.22 10.12 -6.78
CA VAL A 186 -2.18 10.00 -5.67
C VAL A 186 -1.52 10.03 -4.29
N VAL A 187 -0.19 9.86 -4.20
CA VAL A 187 0.56 10.07 -2.94
C VAL A 187 0.31 11.45 -2.34
N ALA A 188 0.02 12.47 -3.15
CA ALA A 188 -0.36 13.79 -2.67
C ALA A 188 -1.58 13.76 -1.73
N LYS A 189 -2.54 12.84 -1.97
CA LYS A 189 -3.69 12.64 -1.07
C LYS A 189 -3.32 11.98 0.24
N LEU A 190 -2.29 11.15 0.26
CA LEU A 190 -1.85 10.41 1.44
C LEU A 190 -1.04 11.28 2.43
N ILE A 191 -0.36 12.31 1.93
CA ILE A 191 0.43 13.24 2.77
C ILE A 191 -0.41 14.41 3.33
N HIS A 192 -1.63 14.58 2.85
CA HIS A 192 -2.57 15.54 3.45
C HIS A 192 -3.32 14.87 4.60
N PRO A 193 -3.56 15.58 5.73
CA PRO A 193 -4.34 15.04 6.83
C PRO A 193 -5.71 14.57 6.33
N HIS A 194 -6.08 13.32 6.64
CA HIS A 194 -7.40 12.81 6.33
C HIS A 194 -8.43 13.57 7.19
N ARG A 195 -9.18 14.47 6.55
CA ARG A 195 -10.29 15.17 7.20
C ARG A 195 -11.55 14.33 6.99
N PRO A 196 -12.14 13.74 8.03
CA PRO A 196 -13.42 13.05 7.87
C PRO A 196 -14.46 14.06 7.35
N PRO A 197 -15.40 13.63 6.48
CA PRO A 197 -16.42 14.51 5.94
C PRO A 197 -17.19 15.18 7.10
N HIS A 198 -17.37 16.50 7.00
CA HIS A 198 -18.15 17.27 7.96
C HIS A 198 -19.60 16.74 7.98
N PRO A 199 -20.23 16.55 9.15
CA PRO A 199 -21.59 16.01 9.24
C PRO A 199 -22.64 16.80 8.43
N ASP A 200 -22.39 18.08 8.15
CA ASP A 200 -23.38 18.98 7.54
C ASP A 200 -23.54 18.89 6.02
N HIS A 201 -22.74 18.07 5.32
CA HIS A 201 -22.81 18.01 3.85
C HIS A 201 -23.79 16.96 3.29
N ILE A 202 -24.52 16.24 4.14
CA ILE A 202 -25.50 15.21 3.70
C ILE A 202 -26.96 15.69 3.83
N ALA A 203 -27.23 16.81 4.51
CA ALA A 203 -28.60 17.20 4.89
C ALA A 203 -29.22 18.40 4.14
N SER A 204 -28.61 18.93 3.07
CA SER A 204 -29.12 20.19 2.46
C SER A 204 -29.69 20.08 1.05
N SER A 205 -30.02 18.89 0.53
CA SER A 205 -30.62 18.75 -0.81
C SER A 205 -32.06 18.23 -0.83
N GLY A 206 -32.77 18.36 0.29
CA GLY A 206 -34.13 17.82 0.43
C GLY A 206 -35.10 18.78 1.08
N GLU A 207 -35.12 20.06 0.67
CA GLU A 207 -36.24 20.96 0.93
C GLU A 207 -36.14 22.15 -0.04
N ARG A 208 -36.95 22.11 -1.09
CA ARG A 208 -37.44 23.30 -1.80
C ARG A 208 -38.92 23.04 -2.10
N ASP A 209 -39.73 23.97 -1.62
CA ASP A 209 -41.18 24.09 -1.78
C ASP A 209 -41.67 23.94 -3.23
#